data_AF-A0A2H3E048-F1
#
_entry.id   AF-A0A2H3E048-F1
#
_cell.length_a   1.000
_cell.length_b   1.000
_cell.length_c   1.000
_cell.angle_alpha   90.00
_cell.angle_beta   90.00
_cell.angle_gamma   90.00
#
_symmetry.space_group_name_H-M   'P 1'
#
loop_
_entity.id
_entity.type
_entity.pdbx_description
1 polymer ?
#
loop_
_entity_poly.entity_id
_entity_poly.type
_entity_poly.pdbx_seq_one_letter_code
_entity_poly.pdbx_strand_id
1 'polypeptide(L)'
;MLCFVFAVTLLASLCSIVAGFGLTESGDSYIVDTSAGLIFTVDSTSGDITSMKFNGIEAQDSSKHSQISSGIDADCSWVRGGHDNNCKGCFITCTTSTLIQYYVAKYNDPAIHMATYTTAEPSVGELRFIARLSQKTIPNGYEVSDIVGGTAIEGSDVFLVGSETRSKFYSSRQFIDDQIHGVSGSSIAAWMIIPGTGYESSSGGPFFRDINNQGASQQEFYFCKFHPLSIRLNSGHTQTECSALWFTTGSTPSSDIDTSFWNSLDVTGWVSEDDRGRVKGSATGYPSAYSNYMTVGFSNSAAQYWVRTDSSGDFVSPYMKPGTYTMTLYKMELAVATQSVTVTAGSVKTSNIASTEATPTVIWQIGEIDGTPRGFLNADPITFTIGNNVNTFPMAIFKDVGAVTVKFTLSSSQGGARTLDIATTLAFAGGRPVVTVNNWTSSTPSVPNQPDSRGVTRGTWRGNNIMYTYSIPSGNLNTGSTVNTLTITVASGSSGSDFLSPNIVFDGLRLY
;
A
#
# COMPACT_ATOMS: atom_id res chain seq x y z
N MET A 1 -22.70 -6.93 83.39
CA MET A 1 -22.46 -8.33 82.99
C MET A 1 -23.35 -8.60 81.78
N LEU A 2 -22.72 -8.81 80.62
CA LEU A 2 -23.21 -9.44 79.37
C LEU A 2 -24.49 -8.89 78.69
N CYS A 3 -24.41 -8.27 77.51
CA CYS A 3 -24.34 -8.88 76.15
C CYS A 3 -25.74 -9.18 75.58
N PHE A 4 -26.10 -9.04 74.29
CA PHE A 4 -25.38 -8.77 73.05
C PHE A 4 -26.42 -8.21 72.04
N VAL A 5 -26.03 -7.26 71.18
CA VAL A 5 -26.85 -6.71 70.08
C VAL A 5 -26.67 -7.61 68.84
N PHE A 6 -27.76 -8.08 68.24
CA PHE A 6 -27.74 -8.75 66.93
C PHE A 6 -28.00 -7.71 65.84
N ALA A 7 -26.94 -7.35 65.10
CA ALA A 7 -27.03 -6.67 63.82
C ALA A 7 -26.84 -7.71 62.71
N VAL A 8 -27.84 -7.83 61.83
CA VAL A 8 -27.78 -8.64 60.62
C VAL A 8 -27.01 -7.84 59.56
N THR A 9 -25.76 -8.21 59.29
CA THR A 9 -25.02 -7.76 58.11
C THR A 9 -25.02 -8.88 57.08
N LEU A 10 -25.91 -8.74 56.09
CA LEU A 10 -25.89 -9.54 54.86
C LEU A 10 -24.73 -9.02 53.99
N LEU A 11 -23.53 -9.61 54.14
CA LEU A 11 -22.45 -9.44 53.17
C LEU A 11 -22.85 -10.21 51.89
N ALA A 12 -23.46 -9.51 50.94
CA ALA A 12 -23.49 -9.99 49.56
C ALA A 12 -22.05 -9.88 49.04
N SER A 13 -21.31 -10.99 49.04
CA SER A 13 -20.09 -11.13 48.29
C SER A 13 -20.43 -10.99 46.80
N LEU A 14 -20.29 -9.78 46.26
CA LEU A 14 -20.09 -9.60 44.82
C LEU A 14 -18.80 -10.34 44.49
N CYS A 15 -18.95 -11.59 44.06
CA CYS A 15 -17.89 -12.29 43.37
C CYS A 15 -17.71 -11.51 42.07
N SER A 16 -16.71 -10.62 42.03
CA SER A 16 -16.19 -10.10 40.77
C SER A 16 -15.67 -11.32 40.03
N ILE A 17 -16.49 -11.88 39.14
CA ILE A 17 -16.04 -12.87 38.19
C ILE A 17 -15.04 -12.10 37.32
N VAL A 18 -13.75 -12.31 37.58
CA VAL A 18 -12.72 -11.96 36.61
C VAL A 18 -13.05 -12.84 35.42
N ALA A 19 -13.71 -12.27 34.41
CA ALA A 19 -13.99 -12.98 33.17
C ALA A 19 -12.63 -13.33 32.57
N GLY A 20 -12.24 -14.60 32.70
CA GLY A 20 -11.06 -15.12 32.03
C GLY A 20 -11.37 -15.30 30.55
N PHE A 21 -10.31 -15.46 29.77
CA PHE A 21 -10.35 -15.61 28.31
C PHE A 21 -11.52 -16.45 27.81
N GLY A 22 -12.30 -15.88 26.91
CA GLY A 22 -13.47 -16.55 26.36
C GLY A 22 -14.37 -15.65 25.53
N LEU A 23 -15.41 -16.27 25.00
CA LEU A 23 -16.48 -15.63 24.27
C LEU A 23 -17.78 -15.84 25.05
N THR A 24 -18.55 -14.77 25.20
CA THR A 24 -19.90 -14.77 25.78
C THR A 24 -20.89 -14.31 24.72
N GLU A 25 -21.93 -15.10 24.48
CA GLU A 25 -23.07 -14.68 23.66
C GLU A 25 -24.07 -13.89 24.51
N SER A 26 -24.58 -12.79 23.97
CA SER A 26 -25.62 -11.99 24.60
C SER A 26 -26.54 -11.39 23.54
N GLY A 27 -27.66 -12.05 23.26
CA GLY A 27 -28.50 -11.70 22.11
C GLY A 27 -27.70 -11.88 20.82
N ASP A 28 -27.73 -10.88 19.95
CA ASP A 28 -27.00 -10.90 18.68
C ASP A 28 -25.52 -10.50 18.82
N SER A 29 -24.96 -10.47 20.04
CA SER A 29 -23.58 -10.03 20.31
C SER A 29 -22.67 -11.17 20.76
N TYR A 30 -21.52 -11.28 20.10
CA TYR A 30 -20.39 -12.11 20.54
C TYR A 30 -19.35 -11.23 21.25
N ILE A 31 -19.27 -11.35 22.57
CA ILE A 31 -18.36 -10.56 23.43
C ILE A 31 -17.14 -11.41 23.75
N VAL A 32 -15.96 -10.98 23.30
CA VAL A 32 -14.71 -11.73 23.41
C VAL A 32 -13.75 -11.01 24.34
N ASP A 33 -13.29 -11.68 25.39
CA ASP A 33 -12.23 -11.23 26.29
C ASP A 33 -10.91 -11.94 25.94
N THR A 34 -9.88 -11.17 25.58
CA THR A 34 -8.58 -11.73 25.18
C THR A 34 -7.66 -12.08 26.37
N SER A 35 -8.06 -11.75 27.60
CA SER A 35 -7.21 -11.77 28.80
C SER A 35 -5.93 -10.94 28.70
N ALA A 36 -5.90 -9.97 27.80
CA ALA A 36 -4.81 -9.00 27.64
C ALA A 36 -5.29 -7.55 27.77
N GLY A 37 -6.41 -7.35 28.46
CA GLY A 37 -7.03 -6.03 28.63
C GLY A 37 -7.91 -5.59 27.47
N LEU A 38 -8.00 -6.37 26.37
CA LEU A 38 -8.93 -6.12 25.27
C LEU A 38 -10.21 -6.96 25.44
N ILE A 39 -11.36 -6.30 25.40
CA ILE A 39 -12.67 -6.91 25.20
C ILE A 39 -13.27 -6.31 23.94
N PHE A 40 -13.65 -7.12 22.96
CA PHE A 40 -14.34 -6.64 21.76
C PHE A 40 -15.67 -7.34 21.56
N THR A 41 -16.57 -6.71 20.82
CA THR A 41 -17.91 -7.22 20.55
C THR A 41 -18.16 -7.24 19.04
N VAL A 42 -18.57 -8.39 18.52
CA VAL A 42 -19.00 -8.58 17.13
C VAL A 42 -20.51 -8.79 17.11
N ASP A 43 -21.20 -8.06 16.24
CA ASP A 43 -22.61 -8.28 15.95
C ASP A 43 -22.75 -9.51 15.02
N SER A 44 -23.50 -10.50 15.46
CA SER A 44 -23.64 -11.80 14.79
C SER A 44 -24.52 -11.77 13.53
N THR A 45 -25.26 -10.68 13.30
CA THR A 45 -26.17 -10.53 12.16
C THR A 45 -25.59 -9.69 11.03
N SER A 46 -24.54 -8.92 11.32
CA SER A 46 -23.89 -8.03 10.35
C SER A 46 -22.40 -8.33 10.17
N GLY A 47 -21.73 -8.88 11.18
CA GLY A 47 -20.29 -9.02 11.26
C GLY A 47 -19.54 -7.75 11.65
N ASP A 48 -20.25 -6.68 12.03
CA ASP A 48 -19.65 -5.43 12.47
C ASP A 48 -19.05 -5.57 13.89
N ILE A 49 -17.91 -4.93 14.14
CA ILE A 49 -17.36 -4.77 15.48
C ILE A 49 -18.00 -3.54 16.13
N THR A 50 -18.81 -3.76 17.17
CA THR A 50 -19.64 -2.73 17.82
C THR A 50 -19.02 -2.17 19.10
N SER A 51 -18.01 -2.84 19.66
CA SER A 51 -17.23 -2.36 20.81
C SER A 51 -15.80 -2.89 20.77
N MET A 52 -14.85 -2.06 21.20
CA MET A 52 -13.45 -2.41 21.43
C MET A 52 -12.94 -1.70 22.69
N LYS A 53 -13.00 -2.36 23.84
CA LYS A 53 -12.54 -1.82 25.12
C LYS A 53 -11.15 -2.34 25.46
N PHE A 54 -10.16 -1.44 25.43
CA PHE A 54 -8.80 -1.75 25.87
C PHE A 54 -8.52 -1.11 27.23
N ASN A 55 -8.21 -1.91 28.24
CA ASN A 55 -8.04 -1.49 29.64
C ASN A 55 -9.23 -0.64 30.15
N GLY A 56 -10.44 -1.01 29.74
CA GLY A 56 -11.68 -0.30 30.09
C GLY A 56 -11.95 0.97 29.28
N ILE A 57 -11.08 1.34 28.35
CA ILE A 57 -11.23 2.52 27.48
C ILE A 57 -11.88 2.09 26.16
N GLU A 58 -13.05 2.66 25.84
CA GLU A 58 -13.76 2.40 24.58
C GLU A 58 -13.06 3.08 23.40
N ALA A 59 -12.57 2.26 22.47
CA ALA A 59 -11.92 2.68 21.25
C ALA A 59 -12.90 2.76 20.06
N GLN A 60 -13.95 1.94 20.03
CA GLN A 60 -14.93 1.95 18.94
C GLN A 60 -15.76 3.23 18.95
N ASP A 61 -15.94 3.85 17.80
CA ASP A 61 -16.88 4.97 17.65
C ASP A 61 -18.34 4.49 17.73
N SER A 62 -19.22 5.28 18.36
CA SER A 62 -20.61 4.89 18.59
C SER A 62 -21.57 5.26 17.46
N SER A 63 -21.14 6.07 16.48
CA SER A 63 -22.01 6.50 15.37
C SER A 63 -21.98 5.54 14.18
N LYS A 64 -20.84 4.87 13.96
CA LYS A 64 -20.67 3.87 12.90
C LYS A 64 -19.58 2.86 13.28
N HIS A 65 -19.85 1.59 13.02
CA HIS A 65 -19.06 0.45 13.50
C HIS A 65 -17.91 0.05 12.58
N SER A 66 -16.92 -0.68 13.14
CA SER A 66 -15.77 -1.16 12.37
C SER A 66 -16.15 -2.40 11.56
N GLN A 67 -15.80 -2.45 10.28
CA GLN A 67 -16.41 -3.41 9.34
C GLN A 67 -15.61 -3.57 8.05
N ILE A 68 -15.98 -4.57 7.25
CA ILE A 68 -15.51 -4.71 5.86
C ILE A 68 -16.28 -3.74 4.96
N SER A 69 -15.56 -3.01 4.10
CA SER A 69 -16.06 -2.02 3.14
C SER A 69 -16.96 -0.94 3.77
N SER A 70 -18.28 -1.17 3.80
CA SER A 70 -19.28 -0.31 4.44
C SER A 70 -20.34 -1.11 5.23
N GLY A 71 -20.02 -2.36 5.57
CA GLY A 71 -20.95 -3.35 6.10
C GLY A 71 -21.17 -4.45 5.08
N ILE A 72 -21.21 -5.70 5.54
CA ILE A 72 -21.36 -6.88 4.69
C ILE A 72 -22.63 -7.68 4.96
N ASP A 73 -23.41 -7.32 5.99
CA ASP A 73 -24.64 -8.01 6.41
C ASP A 73 -24.45 -9.53 6.46
N ALA A 74 -23.44 -9.95 7.23
CA ALA A 74 -23.00 -11.34 7.29
C ALA A 74 -23.63 -12.11 8.46
N ASP A 75 -23.96 -13.38 8.22
CA ASP A 75 -24.33 -14.32 9.28
C ASP A 75 -23.07 -14.86 9.94
N CYS A 76 -22.94 -14.65 11.25
CA CYS A 76 -21.77 -15.04 12.00
C CYS A 76 -22.04 -16.26 12.88
N SER A 77 -21.05 -17.13 12.94
CA SER A 77 -20.95 -18.21 13.92
C SER A 77 -19.63 -18.12 14.65
N TRP A 78 -19.50 -18.80 15.78
CA TRP A 78 -18.24 -18.88 16.49
C TRP A 78 -17.97 -20.30 16.99
N VAL A 79 -16.70 -20.57 17.21
CA VAL A 79 -16.22 -21.77 17.90
C VAL A 79 -15.18 -21.36 18.94
N ARG A 80 -15.19 -22.07 20.07
CA ARG A 80 -14.07 -22.02 21.02
C ARG A 80 -13.07 -23.11 20.63
N GLY A 81 -11.84 -22.72 20.35
CA GLY A 81 -10.78 -23.71 20.16
C GLY A 81 -10.47 -24.49 21.45
N GLY A 82 -10.10 -25.77 21.33
CA GLY A 82 -9.40 -26.50 22.39
C GLY A 82 -9.27 -28.02 22.21
N HIS A 83 -8.04 -28.52 22.04
CA HIS A 83 -7.52 -29.76 22.63
C HIS A 83 -5.97 -29.73 22.58
N ASP A 84 -5.33 -29.82 23.74
CA ASP A 84 -3.87 -29.84 24.00
C ASP A 84 -3.17 -28.46 24.09
N ASN A 85 -3.00 -27.99 25.33
CA ASN A 85 -2.06 -27.00 25.89
C ASN A 85 -1.63 -25.71 25.16
N ASN A 86 -2.05 -25.40 23.92
CA ASN A 86 -1.59 -24.18 23.21
C ASN A 86 -2.63 -23.48 22.31
N CYS A 87 -3.89 -23.94 22.19
CA CYS A 87 -4.93 -23.18 21.47
C CYS A 87 -6.06 -22.74 22.42
N LYS A 88 -5.87 -21.57 23.03
CA LYS A 88 -6.91 -20.80 23.72
C LYS A 88 -7.34 -19.68 22.76
N GLY A 89 -8.12 -20.03 21.73
CA GLY A 89 -8.60 -19.10 20.72
C GLY A 89 -10.12 -18.97 20.71
N CYS A 90 -10.67 -17.76 20.55
CA CYS A 90 -12.08 -17.58 20.16
C CYS A 90 -12.10 -17.20 18.68
N PHE A 91 -12.80 -17.99 17.87
CA PHE A 91 -12.82 -17.84 16.41
C PHE A 91 -14.25 -17.56 15.96
N ILE A 92 -14.45 -16.38 15.37
CA ILE A 92 -15.73 -15.95 14.79
C ILE A 92 -15.59 -15.97 13.27
N THR A 93 -16.56 -16.58 12.61
CA THR A 93 -16.66 -16.68 11.15
C THR A 93 -17.95 -16.01 10.70
N CYS A 94 -17.84 -14.92 9.96
CA CYS A 94 -18.95 -14.15 9.40
C CYS A 94 -19.02 -14.37 7.89
N THR A 95 -20.10 -14.96 7.41
CA THR A 95 -20.21 -15.46 6.03
C THR A 95 -21.29 -14.72 5.24
N THR A 96 -20.95 -14.38 4.00
CA THR A 96 -21.87 -13.91 2.96
C THR A 96 -21.80 -14.86 1.75
N SER A 97 -22.56 -14.57 0.69
CA SER A 97 -22.49 -15.36 -0.55
C SER A 97 -21.13 -15.31 -1.27
N THR A 98 -20.35 -14.25 -1.09
CA THR A 98 -19.08 -14.05 -1.83
C THR A 98 -17.87 -13.70 -0.97
N LEU A 99 -18.05 -13.62 0.34
CA LEU A 99 -17.02 -13.19 1.29
C LEU A 99 -17.18 -13.90 2.62
N ILE A 100 -16.07 -14.34 3.20
CA ILE A 100 -15.97 -14.83 4.58
C ILE A 100 -14.98 -13.94 5.34
N GLN A 101 -15.43 -13.37 6.45
CA GLN A 101 -14.61 -12.60 7.37
C GLN A 101 -14.37 -13.39 8.65
N TYR A 102 -13.12 -13.42 9.09
CA TYR A 102 -12.69 -14.13 10.28
C TYR A 102 -12.18 -13.15 11.34
N TYR A 103 -12.58 -13.37 12.58
CA TYR A 103 -12.02 -12.70 13.76
C TYR A 103 -11.50 -13.75 14.75
N VAL A 104 -10.23 -13.64 15.14
CA VAL A 104 -9.58 -14.53 16.11
C VAL A 104 -9.03 -13.71 17.28
N ALA A 105 -9.43 -14.10 18.48
CA ALA A 105 -8.73 -13.70 19.71
C ALA A 105 -7.78 -14.81 20.14
N LYS A 106 -6.50 -14.48 20.29
CA LYS A 106 -5.49 -15.38 20.88
C LYS A 106 -5.26 -14.99 22.34
N TYR A 107 -5.24 -15.99 23.23
CA TYR A 107 -5.00 -15.77 24.65
C TYR A 107 -3.74 -14.94 24.91
N ASN A 108 -3.87 -13.91 25.74
CA ASN A 108 -2.82 -12.95 26.10
C ASN A 108 -2.35 -12.02 24.97
N ASP A 109 -2.98 -12.04 23.80
CA ASP A 109 -2.77 -11.00 22.79
C ASP A 109 -3.83 -9.89 22.96
N PRO A 110 -3.44 -8.61 23.08
CA PRO A 110 -4.37 -7.48 23.07
C PRO A 110 -4.77 -7.13 21.64
N ALA A 111 -5.19 -8.12 20.85
CA ALA A 111 -5.40 -7.96 19.41
C ALA A 111 -6.63 -8.71 18.89
N ILE A 112 -7.16 -8.20 17.79
CA ILE A 112 -8.14 -8.87 16.93
C ILE A 112 -7.39 -9.30 15.68
N HIS A 113 -7.07 -10.59 15.60
CA HIS A 113 -6.47 -11.17 14.40
C HIS A 113 -7.57 -11.39 13.36
N MET A 114 -7.33 -11.00 12.13
CA MET A 114 -8.35 -10.95 11.08
C MET A 114 -7.86 -11.65 9.84
N ALA A 115 -8.79 -12.33 9.16
CA ALA A 115 -8.57 -12.80 7.81
C ALA A 115 -9.83 -12.58 6.96
N THR A 116 -9.67 -12.31 5.67
CA THR A 116 -10.81 -12.17 4.75
C THR A 116 -10.57 -13.05 3.53
N TYR A 117 -11.56 -13.89 3.21
CA TYR A 117 -11.59 -14.71 2.01
C TYR A 117 -12.70 -14.22 1.08
N THR A 118 -12.43 -14.07 -0.20
CA THR A 118 -13.42 -13.65 -1.21
C THR A 118 -13.48 -14.61 -2.39
N THR A 119 -14.69 -14.78 -2.93
CA THR A 119 -14.94 -15.45 -4.22
C THR A 119 -15.33 -14.47 -5.34
N ALA A 120 -15.66 -13.23 -4.96
CA ALA A 120 -15.90 -12.11 -5.86
C ALA A 120 -15.51 -10.79 -5.18
N GLU A 121 -15.15 -9.79 -5.99
CA GLU A 121 -14.92 -8.43 -5.51
C GLU A 121 -16.20 -7.85 -4.90
N PRO A 122 -16.14 -7.16 -3.74
CA PRO A 122 -17.28 -6.40 -3.24
C PRO A 122 -17.83 -5.43 -4.30
N SER A 123 -19.15 -5.22 -4.32
CA SER A 123 -19.82 -4.39 -5.34
C SER A 123 -19.35 -2.92 -5.37
N VAL A 124 -18.72 -2.45 -4.29
CA VAL A 124 -18.10 -1.12 -4.20
C VAL A 124 -16.82 -1.00 -5.05
N GLY A 125 -16.27 -2.11 -5.55
CA GLY A 125 -15.07 -2.13 -6.39
C GLY A 125 -13.75 -1.99 -5.62
N GLU A 126 -13.80 -2.21 -4.30
CA GLU A 126 -12.65 -2.26 -3.41
C GLU A 126 -12.94 -3.20 -2.23
N LEU A 127 -11.89 -3.82 -1.69
CA LEU A 127 -11.93 -4.57 -0.45
C LEU A 127 -11.14 -3.80 0.61
N ARG A 128 -11.73 -3.59 1.78
CA ARG A 128 -11.01 -2.97 2.91
C ARG A 128 -11.60 -3.40 4.22
N PHE A 129 -10.78 -3.45 5.25
CA PHE A 129 -11.25 -3.36 6.61
C PHE A 129 -11.07 -1.92 7.10
N ILE A 130 -12.10 -1.38 7.76
CA ILE A 130 -12.05 -0.06 8.38
C ILE A 130 -12.38 -0.17 9.86
N ALA A 131 -11.38 0.11 10.70
CA ALA A 131 -11.58 0.37 12.11
C ALA A 131 -12.03 1.82 12.30
N ARG A 132 -13.29 2.01 12.72
CA ARG A 132 -13.88 3.32 13.00
C ARG A 132 -13.71 3.65 14.47
N LEU A 133 -12.61 4.29 14.81
CA LEU A 133 -12.24 4.56 16.19
C LEU A 133 -12.78 5.92 16.65
N SER A 134 -13.05 6.05 17.93
CA SER A 134 -13.49 7.30 18.57
C SER A 134 -12.40 8.36 18.45
N GLN A 135 -12.68 9.44 17.72
CA GLN A 135 -11.77 10.59 17.60
C GLN A 135 -11.48 11.23 18.98
N LYS A 136 -12.40 11.11 19.94
CA LYS A 136 -12.20 11.59 21.30
C LYS A 136 -11.17 10.77 22.07
N THR A 137 -11.15 9.46 21.84
CA THR A 137 -10.28 8.52 22.56
C THR A 137 -8.92 8.41 21.89
N ILE A 138 -8.90 8.35 20.56
CA ILE A 138 -7.71 8.11 19.72
C ILE A 138 -7.61 9.26 18.69
N PRO A 139 -7.31 10.51 19.12
CA PRO A 139 -7.27 11.67 18.23
C PRO A 139 -6.02 11.75 17.34
N ASN A 140 -4.94 11.06 17.69
CA ASN A 140 -3.62 11.27 17.09
C ASN A 140 -3.42 10.32 15.91
N GLY A 141 -3.86 10.76 14.73
CA GLY A 141 -3.55 10.14 13.43
C GLY A 141 -2.40 10.80 12.68
N TYR A 142 -2.30 10.53 11.39
CA TYR A 142 -1.36 11.25 10.53
C TYR A 142 -1.93 12.63 10.19
N GLU A 143 -1.22 13.68 10.56
CA GLU A 143 -1.62 15.06 10.33
C GLU A 143 -2.00 15.34 8.87
N VAL A 144 -1.21 14.82 7.91
CA VAL A 144 -1.45 14.97 6.47
C VAL A 144 -2.79 14.37 5.98
N SER A 145 -3.43 13.53 6.79
CA SER A 145 -4.72 12.89 6.53
C SER A 145 -5.84 13.31 7.48
N ASP A 146 -5.57 14.24 8.40
CA ASP A 146 -6.59 14.83 9.26
C ASP A 146 -7.31 15.94 8.51
N ILE A 147 -8.62 15.74 8.29
CA ILE A 147 -9.50 16.61 7.52
C ILE A 147 -10.51 17.35 8.40
N VAL A 148 -10.37 17.30 9.74
CA VAL A 148 -11.29 17.98 10.66
C VAL A 148 -11.33 19.49 10.37
N GLY A 149 -12.54 20.01 10.11
CA GLY A 149 -12.74 21.41 9.72
C GLY A 149 -12.36 21.75 8.27
N GLY A 150 -12.01 20.74 7.46
CA GLY A 150 -11.61 20.91 6.07
C GLY A 150 -12.77 21.14 5.11
N THR A 151 -12.48 21.83 4.00
CA THR A 151 -13.40 21.98 2.86
C THR A 151 -12.87 21.20 1.66
N ALA A 152 -13.70 20.41 0.99
CA ALA A 152 -13.28 19.65 -0.18
C ALA A 152 -12.82 20.58 -1.32
N ILE A 153 -11.67 20.28 -1.93
CA ILE A 153 -11.08 21.02 -3.05
C ILE A 153 -10.89 20.14 -4.30
N GLU A 154 -10.92 18.82 -4.15
CA GLU A 154 -10.90 17.87 -5.27
C GLU A 154 -11.81 16.68 -4.93
N GLY A 155 -12.89 16.50 -5.70
CA GLY A 155 -13.89 15.48 -5.43
C GLY A 155 -14.44 15.58 -4.00
N SER A 156 -14.33 14.49 -3.25
CA SER A 156 -14.69 14.42 -1.83
C SER A 156 -13.58 13.73 -1.01
N ASP A 157 -12.34 13.78 -1.49
CA ASP A 157 -11.21 13.06 -0.89
C ASP A 157 -9.93 13.89 -0.75
N VAL A 158 -9.88 15.12 -1.27
CA VAL A 158 -8.84 16.10 -0.97
C VAL A 158 -9.49 17.36 -0.39
N PHE A 159 -8.96 17.82 0.73
CA PHE A 159 -9.53 18.89 1.53
C PHE A 159 -8.50 19.99 1.79
N LEU A 160 -8.97 21.22 1.97
CA LEU A 160 -8.20 22.33 2.49
C LEU A 160 -8.57 22.53 3.97
N VAL A 161 -7.61 22.36 4.87
CA VAL A 161 -7.73 22.62 6.31
C VAL A 161 -6.88 23.83 6.63
N GLY A 162 -7.51 24.97 6.93
CA GLY A 162 -6.80 26.25 7.00
C GLY A 162 -6.16 26.59 5.65
N SER A 163 -4.82 26.59 5.59
CA SER A 163 -4.05 26.81 4.36
C SER A 163 -3.35 25.55 3.84
N GLU A 164 -3.61 24.38 4.42
CA GLU A 164 -2.92 23.13 4.10
C GLU A 164 -3.85 22.14 3.41
N THR A 165 -3.36 21.48 2.36
CA THR A 165 -4.09 20.40 1.69
C THR A 165 -3.92 19.09 2.44
N ARG A 166 -5.02 18.39 2.70
CA ARG A 166 -5.09 17.15 3.46
C ARG A 166 -5.88 16.10 2.69
N SER A 167 -5.50 14.84 2.81
CA SER A 167 -6.21 13.74 2.18
C SER A 167 -5.87 12.43 2.88
N LYS A 168 -6.86 11.54 3.01
CA LYS A 168 -6.63 10.15 3.42
C LYS A 168 -5.53 9.45 2.62
N PHE A 169 -5.38 9.78 1.33
CA PHE A 169 -4.34 9.20 0.49
C PHE A 169 -2.92 9.63 0.89
N TYR A 170 -2.76 10.74 1.63
CA TYR A 170 -1.45 11.20 2.10
C TYR A 170 -0.94 10.41 3.30
N SER A 171 -1.77 9.57 3.93
CA SER A 171 -1.35 8.59 4.95
C SER A 171 -0.63 7.36 4.34
N SER A 172 -0.74 7.16 3.03
CA SER A 172 -0.32 5.94 2.36
C SER A 172 1.17 5.67 2.47
N ARG A 173 1.55 4.40 2.43
CA ARG A 173 2.93 3.90 2.34
C ARG A 173 3.02 2.80 1.30
N GLN A 174 4.23 2.57 0.77
CA GLN A 174 4.45 1.44 -0.13
C GLN A 174 4.27 0.15 0.66
N PHE A 175 3.57 -0.85 0.11
CA PHE A 175 3.27 -2.10 0.81
C PHE A 175 4.52 -2.86 1.27
N ILE A 176 5.64 -2.73 0.56
CA ILE A 176 6.94 -3.27 1.00
C ILE A 176 7.48 -2.63 2.29
N ASP A 177 7.01 -1.44 2.65
CA ASP A 177 7.39 -0.67 3.84
C ASP A 177 6.26 -0.53 4.86
N ASP A 178 5.11 -1.17 4.62
CA ASP A 178 3.88 -0.96 5.37
C ASP A 178 3.43 -2.22 6.11
N GLN A 179 4.33 -2.80 6.91
CA GLN A 179 4.00 -3.95 7.77
C GLN A 179 3.32 -3.53 9.07
N ILE A 180 3.45 -2.27 9.47
CA ILE A 180 2.79 -1.73 10.66
C ILE A 180 2.55 -0.23 10.53
N HIS A 181 1.33 0.18 10.81
CA HIS A 181 0.93 1.57 10.98
C HIS A 181 0.01 1.70 12.19
N GLY A 182 -0.20 2.92 12.70
CA GLY A 182 -0.97 3.10 13.93
C GLY A 182 -1.47 4.51 14.19
N VAL A 183 -2.42 4.59 15.10
CA VAL A 183 -3.08 5.80 15.60
C VAL A 183 -3.14 5.74 17.13
N SER A 184 -3.13 6.88 17.82
CA SER A 184 -3.00 6.90 19.27
C SER A 184 -3.86 7.94 20.00
N GLY A 185 -3.99 7.75 21.30
CA GLY A 185 -4.47 8.71 22.28
C GLY A 185 -3.54 8.74 23.50
N SER A 186 -3.99 9.34 24.60
CA SER A 186 -3.13 9.55 25.77
C SER A 186 -2.72 8.27 26.52
N SER A 187 -3.50 7.20 26.41
CA SER A 187 -3.30 5.96 27.18
C SER A 187 -3.68 4.68 26.41
N ILE A 188 -3.88 4.83 25.11
CA ILE A 188 -4.30 3.76 24.20
C ILE A 188 -3.76 4.08 22.81
N ALA A 189 -3.28 3.06 22.10
CA ALA A 189 -2.93 3.12 20.70
C ALA A 189 -3.45 1.87 19.98
N ALA A 190 -3.84 2.04 18.72
CA ALA A 190 -4.26 0.96 17.84
C ALA A 190 -3.27 0.86 16.68
N TRP A 191 -2.84 -0.36 16.37
CA TRP A 191 -1.87 -0.67 15.34
C TRP A 191 -2.43 -1.71 14.40
N MET A 192 -2.32 -1.48 13.09
CA MET A 192 -2.60 -2.49 12.08
C MET A 192 -1.29 -3.16 11.78
N ILE A 193 -1.21 -4.46 12.02
CA ILE A 193 -0.04 -5.28 11.71
C ILE A 193 -0.38 -6.15 10.51
N ILE A 194 0.44 -6.07 9.47
CA ILE A 194 0.34 -6.87 8.26
C ILE A 194 1.54 -7.84 8.26
N PRO A 195 1.36 -9.05 8.81
CA PRO A 195 2.47 -9.98 9.04
C PRO A 195 2.90 -10.66 7.74
N GLY A 196 4.19 -10.98 7.61
CA GLY A 196 4.72 -11.93 6.61
C GLY A 196 4.09 -11.83 5.20
N THR A 197 3.21 -12.78 4.87
CA THR A 197 2.50 -12.90 3.59
C THR A 197 1.15 -12.18 3.56
N GLY A 198 0.90 -11.21 4.45
CA GLY A 198 -0.40 -10.54 4.61
C GLY A 198 -0.85 -9.73 3.38
N TYR A 199 0.08 -9.37 2.48
CA TYR A 199 -0.21 -8.74 1.20
C TYR A 199 -0.26 -9.71 0.01
N GLU A 200 -0.20 -11.04 0.25
CA GLU A 200 -0.01 -12.00 -0.84
C GLU A 200 -1.17 -12.04 -1.84
N SER A 201 -2.38 -11.65 -1.42
CA SER A 201 -3.56 -11.64 -2.28
C SER A 201 -3.93 -10.23 -2.76
N SER A 202 -3.13 -9.22 -2.37
CA SER A 202 -3.33 -7.84 -2.75
C SER A 202 -2.89 -7.65 -4.21
N SER A 203 -3.16 -6.47 -4.78
CA SER A 203 -2.77 -6.15 -6.16
C SER A 203 -1.79 -4.97 -6.22
N GLY A 204 -1.01 -4.89 -7.30
CA GLY A 204 -0.14 -3.74 -7.61
C GLY A 204 1.34 -3.92 -7.25
N GLY A 205 1.71 -5.02 -6.60
CA GLY A 205 3.10 -5.34 -6.26
C GLY A 205 3.67 -4.53 -5.09
N PRO A 206 5.01 -4.63 -4.84
CA PRO A 206 5.65 -4.13 -3.63
C PRO A 206 5.53 -2.62 -3.42
N PHE A 207 5.43 -1.86 -4.50
CA PHE A 207 5.48 -0.40 -4.49
C PHE A 207 4.09 0.24 -4.56
N PHE A 208 3.03 -0.58 -4.62
CA PHE A 208 1.67 -0.09 -4.49
C PHE A 208 1.47 0.53 -3.10
N ARG A 209 0.56 1.50 -3.00
CA ARG A 209 0.29 2.26 -1.78
C ARG A 209 -1.19 2.61 -1.72
N ASP A 210 -1.75 2.57 -0.52
CA ASP A 210 -3.17 2.85 -0.28
C ASP A 210 -3.38 3.57 1.06
N ILE A 211 -4.61 3.96 1.34
CA ILE A 211 -5.03 4.68 2.54
C ILE A 211 -4.75 3.83 3.79
N ASN A 212 -4.05 4.41 4.77
CA ASN A 212 -3.86 3.83 6.11
C ASN A 212 -4.73 4.52 7.16
N ASN A 213 -5.05 5.80 6.96
CA ASN A 213 -5.77 6.60 7.93
C ASN A 213 -6.52 7.79 7.32
N GLN A 214 -7.61 8.19 7.98
CA GLN A 214 -8.23 9.50 7.84
C GLN A 214 -8.72 9.97 9.22
N GLY A 215 -8.33 11.18 9.64
CA GLY A 215 -8.93 11.85 10.79
C GLY A 215 -10.13 12.68 10.34
N ALA A 216 -11.32 12.43 10.90
CA ALA A 216 -12.55 13.16 10.57
C ALA A 216 -13.46 13.24 11.80
N SER A 217 -14.78 13.06 11.64
CA SER A 217 -15.67 12.85 12.79
C SER A 217 -15.35 11.55 13.55
N GLN A 218 -14.70 10.61 12.88
CA GLN A 218 -14.13 9.38 13.41
C GLN A 218 -12.65 9.31 13.06
N GLN A 219 -11.89 8.56 13.85
CA GLN A 219 -10.52 8.19 13.51
C GLN A 219 -10.60 6.92 12.66
N GLU A 220 -10.72 7.09 11.35
CA GLU A 220 -10.84 5.98 10.41
C GLU A 220 -9.47 5.36 10.16
N PHE A 221 -9.32 4.09 10.52
CA PHE A 221 -8.06 3.37 10.48
C PHE A 221 -8.18 2.15 9.57
N TYR A 222 -7.37 2.10 8.53
CA TYR A 222 -7.63 1.28 7.35
C TYR A 222 -6.65 0.12 7.24
N PHE A 223 -7.15 -1.01 6.75
CA PHE A 223 -6.35 -1.96 6.00
C PHE A 223 -7.02 -2.13 4.63
N CYS A 224 -6.53 -1.38 3.64
CA CYS A 224 -7.04 -1.41 2.27
C CYS A 224 -6.42 -2.56 1.48
N LYS A 225 -7.29 -3.32 0.80
CA LYS A 225 -6.97 -4.46 -0.04
C LYS A 225 -7.38 -4.10 -1.47
N PHE A 226 -6.43 -3.63 -2.26
CA PHE A 226 -6.77 -3.06 -3.56
C PHE A 226 -6.97 -4.14 -4.63
N HIS A 227 -8.11 -4.09 -5.32
CA HIS A 227 -8.40 -4.83 -6.56
C HIS A 227 -9.02 -3.90 -7.62
N PRO A 228 -8.23 -3.12 -8.37
CA PRO A 228 -8.73 -2.45 -9.54
C PRO A 228 -8.76 -3.45 -10.68
N LEU A 229 -9.95 -3.65 -11.22
CA LEU A 229 -10.25 -4.51 -12.37
C LEU A 229 -9.57 -4.10 -13.70
N SER A 230 -8.51 -3.28 -13.68
CA SER A 230 -7.88 -2.74 -14.90
C SER A 230 -6.35 -2.65 -14.90
N ILE A 231 -5.62 -3.28 -13.96
CA ILE A 231 -4.18 -3.56 -14.18
C ILE A 231 -3.94 -5.06 -14.00
N ARG A 232 -3.99 -5.73 -15.15
CA ARG A 232 -3.57 -7.10 -15.45
C ARG A 232 -3.78 -8.12 -14.33
N LEU A 233 -4.95 -8.77 -14.42
CA LEU A 233 -5.25 -10.11 -13.91
C LEU A 233 -5.19 -10.22 -12.38
N ASN A 234 -6.25 -9.75 -11.71
CA ASN A 234 -6.74 -10.39 -10.50
C ASN A 234 -8.23 -10.07 -10.31
N SER A 235 -9.10 -10.88 -10.92
CA SER A 235 -10.51 -11.02 -10.54
C SER A 235 -10.99 -12.47 -10.71
N GLY A 236 -10.17 -13.43 -10.27
CA GLY A 236 -10.51 -14.87 -10.24
C GLY A 236 -10.38 -15.44 -8.83
N HIS A 237 -10.92 -14.74 -7.83
CA HIS A 237 -10.50 -14.85 -6.43
C HIS A 237 -11.05 -16.07 -5.69
N THR A 238 -10.16 -16.72 -4.95
CA THR A 238 -10.39 -17.59 -3.79
C THR A 238 -9.14 -17.49 -2.91
N GLN A 239 -8.95 -16.38 -2.17
CA GLN A 239 -7.70 -16.15 -1.42
C GLN A 239 -7.91 -15.41 -0.10
N THR A 240 -7.05 -15.71 0.87
CA THR A 240 -7.18 -15.25 2.27
C THR A 240 -5.99 -14.42 2.68
N GLU A 241 -6.25 -13.22 3.20
CA GLU A 241 -5.21 -12.32 3.71
C GLU A 241 -5.38 -12.06 5.20
N CYS A 242 -4.29 -12.15 5.95
CA CYS A 242 -4.27 -11.94 7.39
C CYS A 242 -3.73 -10.55 7.78
N SER A 243 -4.29 -10.01 8.86
CA SER A 243 -3.85 -8.79 9.53
C SER A 243 -4.20 -8.88 11.01
N ALA A 244 -3.66 -7.99 11.85
CA ALA A 244 -4.06 -7.89 13.25
C ALA A 244 -4.27 -6.44 13.65
N LEU A 245 -5.41 -6.16 14.29
CA LEU A 245 -5.66 -4.89 14.96
C LEU A 245 -5.21 -5.01 16.42
N TRP A 246 -4.06 -4.44 16.73
CA TRP A 246 -3.34 -4.61 17.99
C TRP A 246 -3.44 -3.35 18.86
N PHE A 247 -3.74 -3.53 20.16
CA PHE A 247 -3.85 -2.45 21.12
C PHE A 247 -2.66 -2.40 22.08
N THR A 248 -2.15 -1.20 22.32
CA THR A 248 -1.08 -0.94 23.31
C THR A 248 -1.43 0.30 24.12
N THR A 249 -0.64 0.59 25.16
CA THR A 249 -0.75 1.84 25.93
C THR A 249 0.00 3.02 25.29
N GLY A 250 0.56 2.83 24.08
CA GLY A 250 1.22 3.88 23.29
C GLY A 250 2.44 3.40 22.50
N SER A 251 3.17 2.41 22.98
CA SER A 251 4.35 1.88 22.28
C SER A 251 3.97 1.11 21.02
N THR A 252 4.75 1.26 19.95
CA THR A 252 4.63 0.44 18.74
C THR A 252 4.97 -1.02 19.04
N PRO A 253 4.08 -1.99 18.75
CA PRO A 253 4.39 -3.41 18.88
C PRO A 253 5.33 -3.88 17.75
N SER A 254 5.86 -5.10 17.87
CA SER A 254 6.57 -5.76 16.77
C SER A 254 5.62 -5.99 15.59
N SER A 255 6.09 -5.79 14.36
CA SER A 255 5.38 -6.23 13.15
C SER A 255 5.53 -7.73 12.88
N ASP A 256 6.53 -8.37 13.50
CA ASP A 256 6.73 -9.82 13.48
C ASP A 256 5.89 -10.44 14.61
N ILE A 257 4.71 -10.93 14.26
CA ILE A 257 3.76 -11.59 15.16
C ILE A 257 3.59 -13.06 14.76
N ASP A 258 3.45 -13.93 15.77
CA ASP A 258 3.19 -15.34 15.54
C ASP A 258 1.81 -15.56 14.92
N THR A 259 1.80 -16.03 13.67
CA THR A 259 0.60 -16.38 12.89
C THR A 259 0.41 -17.90 12.75
N SER A 260 1.23 -18.73 13.40
CA SER A 260 1.17 -20.19 13.25
C SER A 260 -0.14 -20.79 13.77
N PHE A 261 -0.85 -20.11 14.68
CA PHE A 261 -2.14 -20.54 15.21
C PHE A 261 -3.21 -20.69 14.12
N TRP A 262 -3.10 -19.95 13.01
CA TRP A 262 -4.01 -20.09 11.87
C TRP A 262 -3.97 -21.50 11.25
N ASN A 263 -2.86 -22.23 11.36
CA ASN A 263 -2.76 -23.62 10.89
C ASN A 263 -3.67 -24.58 11.65
N SER A 264 -4.08 -24.23 12.87
CA SER A 264 -4.99 -25.03 13.69
C SER A 264 -6.46 -24.68 13.49
N LEU A 265 -6.74 -23.64 12.70
CA LEU A 265 -8.08 -23.14 12.42
C LEU A 265 -8.51 -23.58 11.02
N ASP A 266 -9.78 -23.97 10.87
CA ASP A 266 -10.36 -24.30 9.58
C ASP A 266 -10.70 -23.01 8.81
N VAL A 267 -9.66 -22.33 8.32
CA VAL A 267 -9.78 -21.08 7.56
C VAL A 267 -9.74 -21.39 6.08
N THR A 268 -10.84 -21.06 5.39
CA THR A 268 -10.94 -21.24 3.94
C THR A 268 -9.84 -20.44 3.25
N GLY A 269 -9.17 -21.04 2.26
CA GLY A 269 -8.10 -20.40 1.49
C GLY A 269 -6.76 -20.25 2.21
N TRP A 270 -6.65 -20.67 3.48
CA TRP A 270 -5.38 -20.67 4.21
C TRP A 270 -4.42 -21.72 3.65
N VAL A 271 -3.15 -21.33 3.49
CA VAL A 271 -2.06 -22.22 3.07
C VAL A 271 -0.96 -22.09 4.11
N SER A 272 -0.66 -23.20 4.80
CA SER A 272 0.34 -23.26 5.87
C SER A 272 1.77 -23.04 5.33
N GLU A 273 2.73 -22.77 6.21
CA GLU A 273 4.14 -22.69 5.82
C GLU A 273 4.68 -24.02 5.26
N ASP A 274 4.23 -25.16 5.80
CA ASP A 274 4.66 -26.50 5.36
C ASP A 274 4.21 -26.80 3.92
N ASP A 275 3.10 -26.20 3.48
CA ASP A 275 2.56 -26.31 2.12
C ASP A 275 3.16 -25.29 1.14
N ARG A 276 4.12 -24.47 1.59
CA ARG A 276 4.76 -23.42 0.79
C ARG A 276 6.19 -23.79 0.43
N GLY A 277 6.71 -23.13 -0.61
CA GLY A 277 8.11 -23.19 -1.00
C GLY A 277 8.77 -21.83 -0.93
N ARG A 278 10.07 -21.76 -1.24
CA ARG A 278 10.81 -20.49 -1.30
C ARG A 278 11.72 -20.43 -2.52
N VAL A 279 12.11 -19.22 -2.89
CA VAL A 279 13.15 -18.95 -3.89
C VAL A 279 14.31 -18.23 -3.21
N LYS A 280 15.54 -18.67 -3.45
CA LYS A 280 16.76 -17.95 -3.07
C LYS A 280 17.63 -17.69 -4.29
N GLY A 281 18.49 -16.68 -4.23
CA GLY A 281 19.45 -16.41 -5.29
C GLY A 281 20.17 -15.11 -5.08
N SER A 282 20.88 -14.69 -6.13
CA SER A 282 21.61 -13.42 -6.17
C SER A 282 21.12 -12.57 -7.34
N ALA A 283 20.86 -11.29 -7.06
CA ALA A 283 20.63 -10.24 -8.03
C ALA A 283 21.98 -9.63 -8.46
N THR A 284 22.18 -9.38 -9.76
CA THR A 284 23.45 -8.84 -10.27
C THR A 284 23.24 -7.87 -11.43
N GLY A 285 24.31 -7.29 -11.97
CA GLY A 285 24.28 -6.47 -13.19
C GLY A 285 23.71 -5.05 -13.03
N TYR A 286 23.30 -4.66 -11.83
CA TYR A 286 22.87 -3.29 -11.52
C TYR A 286 24.06 -2.41 -11.10
N PRO A 287 23.98 -1.07 -11.25
CA PRO A 287 25.04 -0.18 -10.80
C PRO A 287 25.21 -0.24 -9.27
N SER A 288 26.46 -0.26 -8.77
CA SER A 288 26.75 -0.46 -7.34
C SER A 288 26.13 0.59 -6.41
N ALA A 289 25.85 1.80 -6.91
CA ALA A 289 25.12 2.84 -6.17
C ALA A 289 23.70 2.40 -5.74
N TYR A 290 23.14 1.38 -6.40
CA TYR A 290 21.81 0.84 -6.13
C TYR A 290 21.79 -0.42 -5.27
N SER A 291 22.93 -0.85 -4.70
CA SER A 291 23.03 -2.13 -3.96
C SER A 291 22.06 -2.28 -2.79
N ASN A 292 21.71 -1.18 -2.12
CA ASN A 292 20.76 -1.19 -0.99
C ASN A 292 19.30 -0.95 -1.42
N TYR A 293 19.04 -0.89 -2.73
CA TYR A 293 17.78 -0.46 -3.31
C TYR A 293 17.19 -1.48 -4.28
N MET A 294 17.73 -2.70 -4.29
CA MET A 294 17.23 -3.77 -5.13
C MET A 294 16.10 -4.53 -4.45
N THR A 295 15.05 -4.82 -5.21
CA THR A 295 13.91 -5.63 -4.75
C THR A 295 13.65 -6.73 -5.77
N VAL A 296 13.38 -7.94 -5.31
CA VAL A 296 12.89 -9.03 -6.14
C VAL A 296 11.42 -9.25 -5.84
N GLY A 297 10.57 -9.09 -6.85
CA GLY A 297 9.14 -9.41 -6.78
C GLY A 297 8.81 -10.72 -7.48
N PHE A 298 7.78 -11.40 -6.99
CA PHE A 298 7.23 -12.63 -7.56
C PHE A 298 5.72 -12.45 -7.71
N SER A 299 5.16 -12.71 -8.87
CA SER A 299 3.70 -12.60 -9.06
C SER A 299 3.17 -13.59 -10.08
N ASN A 300 1.94 -14.03 -9.87
CA ASN A 300 1.10 -14.72 -10.85
C ASN A 300 -0.36 -14.32 -10.60
N SER A 301 -1.31 -15.00 -11.26
CA SER A 301 -2.74 -14.73 -11.09
C SER A 301 -3.32 -15.17 -9.73
N ALA A 302 -2.50 -15.72 -8.84
CA ALA A 302 -2.93 -16.33 -7.58
C ALA A 302 -2.23 -15.75 -6.35
N ALA A 303 -1.11 -15.05 -6.49
CA ALA A 303 -0.44 -14.37 -5.38
C ALA A 303 0.67 -13.41 -5.87
N GLN A 304 1.06 -12.48 -5.00
CA GLN A 304 2.24 -11.63 -5.12
C GLN A 304 3.14 -11.72 -3.88
N TYR A 305 4.45 -11.63 -4.06
CA TYR A 305 5.44 -11.62 -2.99
C TYR A 305 6.61 -10.72 -3.36
N TRP A 306 7.41 -10.31 -2.37
CA TRP A 306 8.62 -9.54 -2.60
C TRP A 306 9.64 -9.72 -1.49
N VAL A 307 10.88 -9.35 -1.78
CA VAL A 307 11.97 -9.27 -0.81
C VAL A 307 13.01 -8.25 -1.28
N ARG A 308 13.56 -7.46 -0.34
CA ARG A 308 14.75 -6.64 -0.60
C ARG A 308 15.98 -7.52 -0.60
N THR A 309 16.90 -7.30 -1.52
CA THR A 309 18.20 -7.98 -1.45
C THR A 309 19.03 -7.41 -0.33
N ASP A 310 20.02 -8.15 0.15
CA ASP A 310 21.11 -7.55 0.90
C ASP A 310 22.03 -6.71 -0.02
N SER A 311 23.06 -6.09 0.56
CA SER A 311 23.99 -5.23 -0.18
C SER A 311 24.85 -5.98 -1.21
N SER A 312 24.91 -7.31 -1.13
CA SER A 312 25.60 -8.18 -2.10
C SER A 312 24.67 -8.63 -3.23
N GLY A 313 23.38 -8.33 -3.12
CA GLY A 313 22.34 -8.76 -4.05
C GLY A 313 21.70 -10.10 -3.68
N ASP A 314 22.08 -10.72 -2.57
CA ASP A 314 21.51 -12.01 -2.16
C ASP A 314 20.10 -11.81 -1.58
N PHE A 315 19.21 -12.77 -1.84
CA PHE A 315 17.84 -12.74 -1.35
C PHE A 315 17.29 -14.14 -1.06
N VAL A 316 16.29 -14.18 -0.18
CA VAL A 316 15.43 -15.34 0.05
C VAL A 316 13.99 -14.86 0.15
N SER A 317 13.12 -15.30 -0.74
CA SER A 317 11.70 -14.93 -0.76
C SER A 317 11.01 -15.27 0.57
N PRO A 318 9.83 -14.67 0.85
CA PRO A 318 8.88 -15.22 1.82
C PRO A 318 8.47 -16.66 1.47
N TYR A 319 7.71 -17.32 2.35
CA TYR A 319 7.05 -18.58 2.02
C TYR A 319 5.94 -18.35 0.99
N MET A 320 6.11 -18.94 -0.19
CA MET A 320 5.24 -18.73 -1.34
C MET A 320 4.36 -19.95 -1.59
N LYS A 321 3.08 -19.72 -1.92
CA LYS A 321 2.19 -20.77 -2.45
C LYS A 321 2.86 -21.47 -3.65
N PRO A 322 2.75 -22.80 -3.79
CA PRO A 322 3.28 -23.52 -4.95
C PRO A 322 2.68 -22.97 -6.26
N GLY A 323 3.50 -22.90 -7.31
CA GLY A 323 3.08 -22.37 -8.60
C GLY A 323 4.23 -21.79 -9.41
N THR A 324 3.93 -21.38 -10.64
CA THR A 324 4.86 -20.65 -11.49
C THR A 324 4.61 -19.15 -11.36
N TYR A 325 5.68 -18.39 -11.18
CA TYR A 325 5.68 -16.95 -10.94
C TYR A 325 6.54 -16.23 -11.97
N THR A 326 6.08 -15.05 -12.38
CA THR A 326 6.96 -14.03 -12.96
C THR A 326 7.81 -13.46 -11.82
N MET A 327 9.12 -13.66 -11.92
CA MET A 327 10.14 -13.10 -11.04
C MET A 327 10.70 -11.83 -11.69
N THR A 328 10.59 -10.69 -11.00
CA THR A 328 11.01 -9.38 -11.50
C THR A 328 12.09 -8.81 -10.58
N LEU A 329 13.22 -8.39 -11.16
CA LEU A 329 14.22 -7.59 -10.45
C LEU A 329 13.87 -6.11 -10.63
N TYR A 330 13.81 -5.38 -9.53
CA TYR A 330 13.58 -3.94 -9.50
C TYR A 330 14.81 -3.22 -8.98
N LYS A 331 15.24 -2.18 -9.70
CA LYS A 331 16.18 -1.16 -9.22
C LYS A 331 15.34 0.00 -8.73
N MET A 332 15.32 0.24 -7.42
CA MET A 332 14.30 1.11 -6.79
C MET A 332 12.89 0.61 -7.15
N GLU A 333 12.14 1.34 -7.97
CA GLU A 333 10.78 0.99 -8.41
C GLU A 333 10.72 0.60 -9.90
N LEU A 334 11.85 0.61 -10.62
CA LEU A 334 11.93 0.26 -12.03
C LEU A 334 12.21 -1.22 -12.22
N ALA A 335 11.37 -1.91 -13.01
CA ALA A 335 11.64 -3.28 -13.43
C ALA A 335 12.81 -3.32 -14.42
N VAL A 336 13.88 -4.01 -14.07
CA VAL A 336 15.14 -4.06 -14.84
C VAL A 336 15.47 -5.43 -15.40
N ALA A 337 14.75 -6.47 -14.94
CA ALA A 337 14.77 -7.80 -15.54
C ALA A 337 13.52 -8.58 -15.13
N THR A 338 13.10 -9.52 -15.97
CA THR A 338 12.01 -10.47 -15.67
C THR A 338 12.38 -11.87 -16.14
N GLN A 339 11.95 -12.89 -15.39
CA GLN A 339 12.06 -14.29 -15.78
C GLN A 339 10.94 -15.13 -15.12
N SER A 340 10.88 -16.42 -15.42
CA SER A 340 9.93 -17.35 -14.81
C SER A 340 10.61 -18.24 -13.77
N VAL A 341 9.93 -18.49 -12.65
CA VAL A 341 10.39 -19.43 -11.61
C VAL A 341 9.22 -20.27 -11.10
N THR A 342 9.46 -21.55 -10.85
CA THR A 342 8.46 -22.46 -10.26
C THR A 342 8.82 -22.75 -8.80
N VAL A 343 7.83 -22.59 -7.93
CA VAL A 343 7.89 -22.90 -6.50
C VAL A 343 7.13 -24.20 -6.24
N THR A 344 7.72 -25.07 -5.41
CA THR A 344 7.12 -26.33 -4.96
C THR A 344 7.12 -26.36 -3.44
N ALA A 345 6.04 -26.87 -2.83
CA ALA A 345 5.90 -27.02 -1.39
C ALA A 345 7.08 -27.76 -0.76
N GLY A 346 7.50 -27.35 0.44
CA GLY A 346 8.59 -27.96 1.20
C GLY A 346 9.99 -27.81 0.57
N SER A 347 10.15 -26.99 -0.49
CA SER A 347 11.42 -26.83 -1.21
C SER A 347 11.90 -25.39 -1.29
N VAL A 348 13.23 -25.22 -1.36
CA VAL A 348 13.88 -23.94 -1.63
C VAL A 348 14.56 -24.00 -2.99
N LYS A 349 14.00 -23.31 -3.98
CA LYS A 349 14.54 -23.22 -5.34
C LYS A 349 15.63 -22.16 -5.41
N THR A 350 16.78 -22.49 -6.00
CA THR A 350 17.76 -21.46 -6.38
C THR A 350 17.41 -20.87 -7.75
N SER A 351 17.34 -19.54 -7.86
CA SER A 351 17.11 -18.80 -9.10
C SER A 351 17.77 -17.42 -9.00
N ASN A 352 18.86 -17.21 -9.74
CA ASN A 352 19.53 -15.91 -9.83
C ASN A 352 18.87 -15.03 -10.89
N ILE A 353 19.03 -13.71 -10.79
CA ILE A 353 18.51 -12.75 -11.77
C ILE A 353 19.52 -11.62 -11.97
N ALA A 354 19.62 -11.07 -13.18
CA ALA A 354 20.56 -9.99 -13.49
C ALA A 354 19.85 -8.86 -14.24
N SER A 355 20.20 -7.61 -13.93
CA SER A 355 19.68 -6.44 -14.66
C SER A 355 20.03 -6.56 -16.15
N THR A 356 19.07 -6.16 -16.99
CA THR A 356 19.19 -6.12 -18.46
C THR A 356 19.18 -4.69 -19.00
N GLU A 357 19.34 -3.70 -18.12
CA GLU A 357 19.34 -2.29 -18.51
C GLU A 357 20.45 -1.96 -19.50
N ALA A 358 20.09 -1.17 -20.52
CA ALA A 358 21.07 -0.61 -21.44
C ALA A 358 21.91 0.47 -20.75
N THR A 359 23.21 0.48 -21.06
CA THR A 359 24.18 1.47 -20.58
C THR A 359 24.70 2.33 -21.74
N PRO A 360 23.87 3.23 -22.31
CA PRO A 360 24.31 4.10 -23.40
C PRO A 360 25.37 5.11 -22.90
N THR A 361 26.15 5.66 -23.84
CA THR A 361 27.05 6.79 -23.56
C THR A 361 26.25 8.08 -23.45
N VAL A 362 25.79 8.39 -22.25
CA VAL A 362 24.95 9.55 -21.98
C VAL A 362 25.72 10.87 -22.17
N ILE A 363 25.09 11.82 -22.86
CA ILE A 363 25.57 13.21 -23.01
C ILE A 363 25.17 14.03 -21.78
N TRP A 364 23.88 13.98 -21.42
CA TRP A 364 23.35 14.56 -20.20
C TRP A 364 22.13 13.75 -19.72
N GLN A 365 21.88 13.80 -18.41
CA GLN A 365 20.72 13.20 -17.77
C GLN A 365 20.14 14.17 -16.74
N ILE A 366 18.81 14.17 -16.61
CA ILE A 366 18.07 14.87 -15.56
C ILE A 366 17.33 13.80 -14.75
N GLY A 367 17.54 13.77 -13.44
CA GLY A 367 17.01 12.71 -12.57
C GLY A 367 17.73 11.39 -12.72
N GLU A 368 17.20 10.36 -12.07
CA GLU A 368 17.64 8.98 -12.18
C GLU A 368 16.51 8.17 -12.82
N ILE A 369 16.84 7.24 -13.71
CA ILE A 369 15.82 6.35 -14.29
C ILE A 369 15.68 5.15 -13.33
N ASP A 370 14.89 5.34 -12.28
CA ASP A 370 14.77 4.43 -11.14
C ASP A 370 13.30 4.10 -10.78
N GLY A 371 12.36 4.55 -11.59
CA GLY A 371 10.93 4.35 -11.43
C GLY A 371 10.29 5.32 -10.45
N THR A 372 10.96 6.41 -10.07
CA THR A 372 10.47 7.38 -9.08
C THR A 372 10.71 8.83 -9.52
N PRO A 373 9.86 9.79 -9.12
CA PRO A 373 10.12 11.21 -9.34
C PRO A 373 11.12 11.80 -8.33
N ARG A 374 11.99 10.98 -7.72
CA ARG A 374 12.82 11.40 -6.59
C ARG A 374 13.81 12.48 -7.02
N GLY A 375 13.93 13.51 -6.19
CA GLY A 375 14.87 14.61 -6.39
C GLY A 375 14.35 15.75 -7.27
N PHE A 376 13.21 15.59 -7.95
CA PHE A 376 12.55 16.67 -8.68
C PHE A 376 11.81 17.65 -7.75
N LEU A 377 11.53 18.85 -8.28
CA LEU A 377 10.59 19.83 -7.73
C LEU A 377 9.15 19.32 -7.89
N ASN A 378 8.17 19.95 -7.24
CA ASN A 378 6.75 19.75 -7.53
C ASN A 378 6.37 20.29 -8.95
N ALA A 379 5.11 20.63 -9.19
CA ALA A 379 4.50 20.74 -10.52
C ALA A 379 4.53 22.14 -11.20
N ASP A 380 5.67 22.85 -11.20
CA ASP A 380 5.74 24.21 -11.77
C ASP A 380 6.25 24.26 -13.24
N PRO A 381 5.65 25.08 -14.12
CA PRO A 381 6.24 25.39 -15.43
C PRO A 381 7.56 26.13 -15.27
N ILE A 382 8.64 25.52 -15.74
CA ILE A 382 9.99 26.08 -15.59
C ILE A 382 10.83 25.95 -16.85
N THR A 383 11.84 26.81 -16.94
CA THR A 383 12.97 26.64 -17.86
C THR A 383 14.14 26.07 -17.07
N PHE A 384 14.50 24.82 -17.37
CA PHE A 384 15.65 24.13 -16.81
C PHE A 384 16.86 24.30 -17.74
N THR A 385 18.05 24.54 -17.17
CA THR A 385 19.31 24.51 -17.94
C THR A 385 20.12 23.30 -17.47
N ILE A 386 20.63 22.49 -18.41
CA ILE A 386 21.51 21.37 -18.06
C ILE A 386 22.72 21.88 -17.25
N GLY A 387 22.96 21.23 -16.11
CA GLY A 387 23.91 21.67 -15.09
C GLY A 387 23.24 22.27 -13.84
N ASN A 388 21.96 22.64 -13.91
CA ASN A 388 21.18 23.02 -12.73
C ASN A 388 20.93 21.82 -11.80
N ASN A 389 20.63 22.12 -10.54
CA ASN A 389 20.21 21.10 -9.57
C ASN A 389 18.88 20.48 -9.96
N VAL A 390 18.78 19.15 -9.89
CA VAL A 390 17.58 18.38 -10.27
C VAL A 390 16.32 18.79 -9.51
N ASN A 391 16.46 19.29 -8.27
CA ASN A 391 15.35 19.80 -7.45
C ASN A 391 14.72 21.11 -7.94
N THR A 392 15.12 21.57 -9.13
CA THR A 392 14.49 22.68 -9.85
C THR A 392 13.74 22.23 -11.11
N PHE A 393 13.83 20.95 -11.48
CA PHE A 393 13.07 20.36 -12.58
C PHE A 393 11.77 19.75 -12.05
N PRO A 394 10.60 19.95 -12.69
CA PRO A 394 9.32 19.56 -12.12
C PRO A 394 9.11 18.06 -12.23
N MET A 395 8.56 17.45 -11.19
CA MET A 395 8.24 16.03 -11.17
C MET A 395 7.12 15.67 -12.13
N ALA A 396 6.26 16.63 -12.49
CA ALA A 396 5.12 16.42 -13.34
C ALA A 396 4.82 17.67 -14.18
N ILE A 397 4.28 17.46 -15.37
CA ILE A 397 3.73 18.52 -16.22
C ILE A 397 2.28 18.20 -16.56
N PHE A 398 1.46 19.25 -16.63
CA PHE A 398 0.02 19.18 -16.83
C PHE A 398 -0.34 19.99 -18.06
N LYS A 399 -1.21 19.44 -18.91
CA LYS A 399 -1.59 20.04 -20.20
C LYS A 399 -2.12 21.46 -20.05
N ASP A 400 -2.88 21.74 -19.00
CA ASP A 400 -3.50 23.05 -18.74
C ASP A 400 -2.60 24.00 -17.94
N VAL A 401 -1.59 23.49 -17.22
CA VAL A 401 -0.66 24.30 -16.43
C VAL A 401 0.52 24.80 -17.28
N GLY A 402 1.09 23.94 -18.12
CA GLY A 402 2.12 24.36 -19.07
C GLY A 402 3.19 23.32 -19.39
N ALA A 403 4.01 23.67 -20.38
CA ALA A 403 5.15 22.88 -20.83
C ALA A 403 6.38 23.07 -19.92
N VAL A 404 7.31 22.12 -19.97
CA VAL A 404 8.67 22.29 -19.45
C VAL A 404 9.64 22.56 -20.59
N THR A 405 10.58 23.47 -20.39
CA THR A 405 11.64 23.78 -21.36
C THR A 405 13.00 23.42 -20.77
N VAL A 406 13.83 22.71 -21.54
CA VAL A 406 15.19 22.32 -21.21
C VAL A 406 16.16 22.98 -22.19
N LYS A 407 17.12 23.74 -21.66
CA LYS A 407 18.21 24.37 -22.41
C LYS A 407 19.51 23.60 -22.20
N PHE A 408 20.20 23.30 -23.30
CA PHE A 408 21.46 22.56 -23.23
C PHE A 408 22.40 22.95 -24.38
N THR A 409 23.70 22.81 -24.18
CA THR A 409 24.71 22.99 -25.21
C THR A 409 25.35 21.65 -25.56
N LEU A 410 25.81 21.52 -26.80
CA LEU A 410 26.53 20.34 -27.27
C LEU A 410 27.90 20.73 -27.78
N SER A 411 28.90 19.89 -27.51
CA SER A 411 30.21 19.99 -28.13
C SER A 411 30.12 19.68 -29.63
N SER A 412 31.15 20.05 -30.40
CA SER A 412 31.21 19.75 -31.83
C SER A 412 31.15 18.26 -32.15
N SER A 413 31.58 17.38 -31.24
CA SER A 413 31.52 15.91 -31.40
C SER A 413 30.15 15.32 -31.01
N GLN A 414 29.28 16.10 -30.39
CA GLN A 414 27.97 15.68 -29.91
C GLN A 414 26.83 15.94 -30.91
N GLY A 415 27.13 16.39 -32.13
CA GLY A 415 26.16 16.57 -33.20
C GLY A 415 25.77 15.28 -33.93
N GLY A 416 24.90 15.41 -34.93
CA GLY A 416 24.35 14.28 -35.68
C GLY A 416 23.02 13.78 -35.12
N ALA A 417 22.62 12.57 -35.52
CA ALA A 417 21.41 11.94 -34.98
C ALA A 417 21.65 11.53 -33.51
N ARG A 418 20.65 11.74 -32.65
CA ARG A 418 20.71 11.43 -31.21
C ARG A 418 19.42 10.80 -30.74
N THR A 419 19.48 10.17 -29.56
CA THR A 419 18.30 9.59 -28.92
C THR A 419 18.00 10.32 -27.62
N LEU A 420 16.76 10.78 -27.49
CA LEU A 420 16.22 11.32 -26.24
C LEU A 420 15.28 10.28 -25.63
N ASP A 421 15.60 9.84 -24.42
CA ASP A 421 14.71 9.03 -23.60
C ASP A 421 14.00 9.93 -22.58
N ILE A 422 12.69 9.76 -22.46
CA ILE A 422 11.87 10.33 -21.39
C ILE A 422 11.18 9.18 -20.66
N ALA A 423 11.66 8.86 -19.47
CA ALA A 423 11.05 7.89 -18.59
C ALA A 423 9.96 8.57 -17.73
N THR A 424 8.82 7.91 -17.61
CA THR A 424 7.66 8.36 -16.81
C THR A 424 7.19 7.25 -15.89
N THR A 425 6.69 7.63 -14.72
CA THR A 425 6.19 6.69 -13.69
C THR A 425 4.68 6.51 -13.75
N LEU A 426 3.95 7.58 -14.07
CA LEU A 426 2.49 7.64 -14.13
C LEU A 426 2.06 8.65 -15.20
N ALA A 427 0.89 8.41 -15.81
CA ALA A 427 0.18 9.42 -16.57
C ALA A 427 -1.32 9.37 -16.26
N PHE A 428 -1.99 10.51 -16.40
CA PHE A 428 -3.43 10.68 -16.15
C PHE A 428 -4.15 11.18 -17.40
N ALA A 429 -5.39 10.74 -17.56
CA ALA A 429 -6.28 11.11 -18.69
C ALA A 429 -5.57 10.98 -20.05
N GLY A 430 -4.80 9.90 -20.23
CA GLY A 430 -4.07 9.59 -21.46
C GLY A 430 -2.92 10.54 -21.79
N GLY A 431 -2.41 11.32 -20.84
CA GLY A 431 -1.25 12.20 -21.04
C GLY A 431 -0.02 11.46 -21.57
N ARG A 432 0.67 12.03 -22.55
CA ARG A 432 1.95 11.52 -23.06
C ARG A 432 2.82 12.67 -23.58
N PRO A 433 4.16 12.58 -23.47
CA PRO A 433 5.03 13.65 -23.89
C PRO A 433 5.04 13.82 -25.42
N VAL A 434 5.08 15.06 -25.88
CA VAL A 434 5.45 15.45 -27.25
C VAL A 434 6.61 16.43 -27.14
N VAL A 435 7.68 16.14 -27.85
CA VAL A 435 8.94 16.90 -27.76
C VAL A 435 9.13 17.77 -28.98
N THR A 436 9.57 19.00 -28.77
CA THR A 436 10.10 19.88 -29.82
C THR A 436 11.54 20.23 -29.45
N VAL A 437 12.49 19.89 -30.32
CA VAL A 437 13.91 20.25 -30.17
C VAL A 437 14.27 21.19 -31.30
N ASN A 438 14.56 22.44 -30.96
CA ASN A 438 14.76 23.52 -31.93
C ASN A 438 13.60 23.58 -32.94
N ASN A 439 13.84 23.23 -34.20
CA ASN A 439 12.85 23.26 -35.28
C ASN A 439 12.21 21.89 -35.58
N TRP A 440 12.54 20.85 -34.82
CA TRP A 440 12.00 19.50 -35.01
C TRP A 440 11.01 19.15 -33.92
N THR A 441 9.83 18.65 -34.31
CA THR A 441 8.80 18.15 -33.39
C THR A 441 8.57 16.66 -33.64
N SER A 442 8.45 15.89 -32.55
CA SER A 442 8.18 14.45 -32.64
C SER A 442 6.76 14.16 -33.12
N SER A 443 6.52 12.94 -33.59
CA SER A 443 5.16 12.40 -33.63
C SER A 443 4.57 12.31 -32.21
N THR A 444 3.25 12.24 -32.12
CA THR A 444 2.56 12.01 -30.85
C THR A 444 2.59 10.51 -30.51
N PRO A 445 3.09 10.10 -29.34
CA PRO A 445 3.03 8.70 -28.90
C PRO A 445 1.59 8.19 -28.78
N SER A 446 1.42 6.88 -28.85
CA SER A 446 0.14 6.22 -28.58
C SER A 446 -0.35 6.52 -27.16
N VAL A 447 -1.66 6.45 -26.96
CA VAL A 447 -2.27 6.59 -25.62
C VAL A 447 -1.65 5.52 -24.70
N PRO A 448 -1.10 5.90 -23.53
CA PRO A 448 -0.49 4.94 -22.63
C PRO A 448 -1.55 4.10 -21.93
N ASN A 449 -1.21 2.84 -21.63
CA ASN A 449 -2.00 2.02 -20.72
C ASN A 449 -1.63 2.39 -19.29
N GLN A 450 -2.49 3.15 -18.61
CA GLN A 450 -2.33 3.59 -17.22
C GLN A 450 -3.59 3.26 -16.43
N PRO A 451 -3.52 3.18 -15.08
CA PRO A 451 -4.72 3.01 -14.29
C PRO A 451 -5.70 4.17 -14.53
N ASP A 452 -6.98 3.84 -14.67
CA ASP A 452 -8.06 4.84 -14.77
C ASP A 452 -8.37 5.41 -13.38
N SER A 453 -7.47 6.27 -12.91
CA SER A 453 -7.47 6.74 -11.53
C SER A 453 -6.71 8.06 -11.43
N ARG A 454 -7.20 8.98 -10.59
CA ARG A 454 -6.38 10.12 -10.14
C ARG A 454 -5.16 9.58 -9.38
N GLY A 455 -4.00 10.21 -9.53
CA GLY A 455 -2.77 9.73 -8.87
C GLY A 455 -1.94 10.84 -8.26
N VAL A 456 -1.34 11.69 -9.10
CA VAL A 456 -0.40 12.73 -8.63
C VAL A 456 -1.02 13.70 -7.62
N THR A 457 -2.32 14.02 -7.73
CA THR A 457 -3.06 14.86 -6.77
C THR A 457 -3.40 14.15 -5.45
N ARG A 458 -3.26 12.83 -5.43
CA ARG A 458 -3.51 11.92 -4.29
C ARG A 458 -2.23 11.28 -3.76
N GLY A 459 -1.08 11.91 -3.98
CA GLY A 459 0.18 11.50 -3.34
C GLY A 459 0.79 10.19 -3.87
N THR A 460 0.44 9.77 -5.09
CA THR A 460 1.08 8.63 -5.75
C THR A 460 1.67 8.99 -7.11
N TRP A 461 2.82 8.39 -7.39
CA TRP A 461 3.50 8.40 -8.68
C TRP A 461 3.51 7.00 -9.31
N ARG A 462 2.95 6.00 -8.63
CA ARG A 462 3.03 4.60 -9.06
C ARG A 462 1.98 4.34 -10.14
N GLY A 463 2.43 4.31 -11.39
CA GLY A 463 1.66 3.86 -12.54
C GLY A 463 2.37 2.74 -13.30
N ASN A 464 2.08 2.59 -14.57
CA ASN A 464 2.91 1.76 -15.44
C ASN A 464 4.12 2.61 -15.88
N ASN A 465 5.35 2.17 -15.58
CA ASN A 465 6.53 2.89 -16.03
C ASN A 465 6.61 2.80 -17.55
N ILE A 466 6.82 3.94 -18.23
CA ILE A 466 6.90 4.00 -19.68
C ILE A 466 8.14 4.78 -20.07
N MET A 467 8.97 4.17 -20.91
CA MET A 467 10.09 4.81 -21.60
C MET A 467 9.60 5.32 -22.96
N TYR A 468 9.63 6.63 -23.16
CA TYR A 468 9.41 7.24 -24.47
C TYR A 468 10.76 7.56 -25.13
N THR A 469 11.09 6.85 -26.20
CA THR A 469 12.35 7.00 -26.93
C THR A 469 12.13 7.78 -28.22
N TYR A 470 12.85 8.88 -28.39
CA TYR A 470 12.74 9.80 -29.51
C TYR A 470 14.04 9.84 -30.32
N SER A 471 13.97 9.47 -31.60
CA SER A 471 15.09 9.62 -32.53
C SER A 471 15.12 11.03 -33.11
N ILE A 472 16.05 11.85 -32.64
CA ILE A 472 16.29 13.21 -33.15
C ILE A 472 17.14 13.09 -34.42
N PRO A 473 16.65 13.51 -35.60
CA PRO A 473 17.42 13.40 -36.84
C PRO A 473 18.61 14.34 -36.86
N SER A 474 19.66 13.94 -37.59
CA SER A 474 20.82 14.82 -37.86
C SER A 474 20.38 16.16 -38.45
N GLY A 475 21.07 17.24 -38.07
CA GLY A 475 20.77 18.60 -38.52
C GLY A 475 19.78 19.38 -37.63
N ASN A 476 19.17 18.75 -36.63
CA ASN A 476 18.24 19.42 -35.70
C ASN A 476 18.88 19.84 -34.38
N LEU A 477 20.14 19.47 -34.14
CA LEU A 477 20.90 19.82 -32.95
C LEU A 477 22.04 20.78 -33.32
N ASN A 478 22.07 21.91 -32.63
CA ASN A 478 23.17 22.86 -32.70
C ASN A 478 24.37 22.34 -31.90
N THR A 479 25.57 22.57 -32.39
CA THR A 479 26.84 22.23 -31.72
C THR A 479 27.71 23.47 -31.55
N GLY A 480 28.92 23.30 -30.98
CA GLY A 480 29.86 24.40 -30.78
C GLY A 480 29.39 25.39 -29.72
N SER A 481 28.76 24.89 -28.65
CA SER A 481 28.24 25.69 -27.53
C SER A 481 27.06 26.61 -27.86
N THR A 482 26.45 26.47 -29.05
CA THR A 482 25.15 27.08 -29.34
C THR A 482 24.05 26.37 -28.55
N VAL A 483 23.16 27.14 -27.93
CA VAL A 483 22.08 26.62 -27.09
C VAL A 483 21.05 25.89 -27.96
N ASN A 484 20.73 24.66 -27.56
CA ASN A 484 19.57 23.91 -28.00
C ASN A 484 18.42 24.13 -27.02
N THR A 485 17.20 24.16 -27.53
CA THR A 485 15.98 24.25 -26.73
C THR A 485 15.12 23.03 -26.97
N LEU A 486 14.88 22.25 -25.92
CA LEU A 486 13.92 21.15 -25.88
C LEU A 486 12.68 21.63 -25.12
N THR A 487 11.51 21.57 -25.73
CA THR A 487 10.22 21.81 -25.08
C THR A 487 9.45 20.51 -25.02
N ILE A 488 8.94 20.16 -23.84
CA ILE A 488 8.15 18.95 -23.60
C ILE A 488 6.74 19.39 -23.22
N THR A 489 5.77 18.95 -24.01
CA THR A 489 4.34 19.23 -23.83
C THR A 489 3.58 17.92 -23.55
N VAL A 490 2.37 18.02 -23.00
CA VAL A 490 1.49 16.86 -22.80
C VAL A 490 0.41 16.83 -23.88
N ALA A 491 0.42 15.78 -24.70
CA ALA A 491 -0.69 15.49 -25.61
C ALA A 491 -1.75 14.65 -24.90
N SER A 492 -3.01 14.99 -25.11
CA SER A 492 -4.13 14.08 -24.86
C SER A 492 -5.38 14.43 -25.66
N GLY A 493 -6.18 13.40 -25.98
CA GLY A 493 -7.53 13.55 -26.51
C GLY A 493 -8.55 13.95 -25.44
N SER A 494 -8.19 13.83 -24.15
CA SER A 494 -8.98 14.28 -23.02
C SER A 494 -8.68 15.74 -22.66
N SER A 495 -9.53 16.28 -21.79
CA SER A 495 -9.42 17.62 -21.20
C SER A 495 -9.70 17.57 -19.71
N GLY A 496 -9.27 18.61 -18.99
CA GLY A 496 -9.52 18.83 -17.58
C GLY A 496 -8.93 20.19 -17.20
N SER A 497 -9.19 20.66 -15.99
CA SER A 497 -8.68 21.94 -15.48
C SER A 497 -7.48 21.72 -14.57
N ASP A 498 -6.49 22.62 -14.63
CA ASP A 498 -5.35 22.66 -13.71
C ASP A 498 -4.70 21.27 -13.54
N PHE A 499 -4.66 20.76 -12.29
CA PHE A 499 -4.04 19.49 -11.91
C PHE A 499 -4.88 18.25 -12.28
N LEU A 500 -6.12 18.43 -12.72
CA LEU A 500 -6.96 17.39 -13.32
C LEU A 500 -6.93 17.40 -14.84
N SER A 501 -6.12 18.28 -15.45
CA SER A 501 -5.81 18.16 -16.87
C SER A 501 -4.87 16.96 -17.13
N PRO A 502 -4.84 16.43 -18.38
CA PRO A 502 -3.94 15.35 -18.74
C PRO A 502 -2.49 15.66 -18.34
N ASN A 503 -1.82 14.71 -17.70
CA ASN A 503 -0.49 14.93 -17.14
C ASN A 503 0.38 13.68 -17.21
N ILE A 504 1.68 13.90 -17.03
CA ILE A 504 2.70 12.86 -16.87
C ILE A 504 3.55 13.16 -15.63
N VAL A 505 4.02 12.13 -14.95
CA VAL A 505 5.00 12.20 -13.88
C VAL A 505 6.33 11.63 -14.39
N PHE A 506 7.39 12.41 -14.28
CA PHE A 506 8.73 12.02 -14.74
C PHE A 506 9.39 11.03 -13.77
N ASP A 507 10.20 10.16 -14.36
CA ASP A 507 11.20 9.32 -13.70
C ASP A 507 12.60 9.89 -13.96
N GLY A 508 12.94 10.05 -15.24
CA GLY A 508 14.19 10.66 -15.65
C GLY A 508 14.21 10.94 -17.15
N LEU A 509 15.15 11.78 -17.59
CA LEU A 509 15.34 12.09 -19.01
C LEU A 509 16.82 12.02 -19.34
N ARG A 510 17.18 11.45 -20.49
CA ARG A 510 18.57 11.41 -20.95
C ARG A 510 18.69 11.60 -22.45
N LEU A 511 19.76 12.27 -22.88
CA LEU A 511 20.18 12.36 -24.27
C LEU A 511 21.48 11.58 -24.47
N TYR A 512 21.56 10.79 -25.53
CA TYR A 512 22.76 10.01 -25.88
C TYR A 512 22.97 9.91 -27.40
#